data_AF-Q2EGR2-F1
#
_entry.id   AF-Q2EGR2-F1
#
_cell.length_a   1.000
_cell.length_b   1.000
_cell.length_c   1.000
_cell.angle_alpha   90.00
_cell.angle_beta   90.00
_cell.angle_gamma   90.00
#
_symmetry.space_group_name_H-M   'P 1'
#
loop_
_entity.id
_entity.type
_entity.pdbx_description
1 polymer ?
#
loop_
_entity_poly.entity_id
_entity_poly.type
_entity_poly.pdbx_seq_one_letter_code
_entity_poly.pdbx_strand_id
1 'polypeptide(L)'
;MTQAEREQENEKEKDKEREKDKEKEQRGVKRPIVPPVIPEPLQEQIQTNFVVVISPGSQTLRIGRATDTLPLTVPHVVARRHKQPGQTCYEDVWLIREGLNRPESGEQRQNGLKMVDQAIWSKKMSSGARRTPVSAEQARVYNRQVRPAVLDPNSRQKWTNTVHQPE
;
A
#
# COMPACT_ATOMS: atom_id res chain seq x y z
N MET A 1 9.91 -37.18 54.15
CA MET A 1 9.08 -37.30 52.95
C MET A 1 9.25 -38.71 52.41
N THR A 2 8.20 -39.50 52.50
CA THR A 2 8.22 -40.94 52.20
C THR A 2 8.11 -41.18 50.70
N GLN A 3 8.55 -42.35 50.24
CA GLN A 3 8.55 -42.72 48.81
C GLN A 3 7.13 -42.64 48.19
N ALA A 4 6.09 -42.92 48.99
CA ALA A 4 4.69 -42.79 48.59
C ALA A 4 4.23 -41.33 48.38
N GLU A 5 4.81 -40.36 49.08
CA GLU A 5 4.47 -38.94 48.92
C GLU A 5 5.07 -38.37 47.63
N ARG A 6 6.27 -38.83 47.23
CA ARG A 6 6.92 -38.43 45.97
C ARG A 6 6.22 -38.99 44.74
N GLU A 7 5.67 -40.19 44.82
CA GLU A 7 4.92 -40.81 43.72
C GLU A 7 3.58 -40.10 43.49
N GLN A 8 2.88 -39.68 44.56
CA GLN A 8 1.65 -38.89 44.43
C GLN A 8 1.88 -37.47 43.89
N GLU A 9 2.99 -36.82 44.23
CA GLU A 9 3.34 -35.52 43.63
C GLU A 9 3.67 -35.66 42.13
N ASN A 10 4.41 -36.70 41.75
CA ASN A 10 4.74 -36.97 40.35
C ASN A 10 3.50 -37.28 39.50
N GLU A 11 2.52 -38.02 40.02
CA GLU A 11 1.27 -38.29 39.30
C GLU A 11 0.42 -37.02 39.15
N LYS A 12 0.32 -36.20 40.20
CA LYS A 12 -0.40 -34.92 40.14
C LYS A 12 0.26 -33.93 39.17
N GLU A 13 1.58 -33.94 39.06
CA GLU A 13 2.31 -33.07 38.13
C GLU A 13 2.10 -33.53 36.67
N LYS A 14 2.10 -34.85 36.43
CA LYS A 14 1.83 -35.45 35.11
C LYS A 14 0.40 -35.22 34.60
N ASP A 15 -0.58 -35.24 35.50
CA ASP A 15 -1.98 -34.95 35.14
C ASP A 15 -2.19 -33.45 34.85
N LYS A 16 -1.51 -32.58 35.59
CA LYS A 16 -1.53 -31.13 35.37
C LYS A 16 -0.85 -30.72 34.05
N GLU A 17 0.18 -31.46 33.65
CA GLU A 17 0.87 -31.29 32.36
C GLU A 17 -0.02 -31.77 31.20
N ARG A 18 -0.71 -32.91 31.36
CA ARG A 18 -1.70 -33.42 30.39
C ARG A 18 -2.92 -32.50 30.24
N GLU A 19 -3.38 -31.85 31.30
CA GLU A 19 -4.44 -30.83 31.20
C GLU A 19 -3.97 -29.58 30.47
N LYS A 20 -2.74 -29.10 30.73
CA LYS A 20 -2.16 -27.95 30.03
C LYS A 20 -1.95 -28.20 28.55
N ASP A 21 -1.57 -29.42 28.16
CA ASP A 21 -1.43 -29.79 26.76
C ASP A 21 -2.78 -29.91 26.06
N LYS A 22 -3.82 -30.42 26.73
CA LYS A 22 -5.20 -30.38 26.23
C LYS A 22 -5.74 -28.95 26.09
N GLU A 23 -5.41 -28.05 27.02
CA GLU A 23 -5.81 -26.63 26.96
C GLU A 23 -5.06 -25.86 25.85
N LYS A 24 -3.79 -26.23 25.57
CA LYS A 24 -3.02 -25.69 24.43
C LYS A 24 -3.50 -26.23 23.09
N GLU A 25 -3.87 -27.51 22.97
CA GLU A 25 -4.47 -28.07 21.76
C GLU A 25 -5.82 -27.42 21.43
N GLN A 26 -6.62 -27.05 22.44
CA GLN A 26 -7.90 -26.37 22.23
C GLN A 26 -7.78 -24.90 21.80
N ARG A 27 -6.63 -24.24 22.03
CA ARG A 27 -6.42 -22.82 21.67
C ARG A 27 -5.75 -22.59 20.30
N GLY A 28 -5.39 -23.64 19.57
CA GLY A 28 -4.45 -23.50 18.46
C GLY A 28 -4.92 -23.91 17.06
N VAL A 29 -6.04 -24.63 16.90
CA VAL A 29 -6.44 -25.09 15.57
C VAL A 29 -7.25 -24.00 14.88
N LYS A 30 -6.55 -23.03 14.26
CA LYS A 30 -7.13 -22.23 13.18
C LYS A 30 -7.42 -23.17 12.01
N ARG A 31 -8.54 -23.89 12.10
CA ARG A 31 -9.12 -24.58 10.94
C ARG A 31 -9.21 -23.54 9.82
N PRO A 32 -8.83 -23.88 8.57
CA PRO A 32 -9.10 -22.99 7.46
C PRO A 32 -10.60 -22.75 7.44
N ILE A 33 -11.04 -21.57 7.86
CA ILE A 33 -12.43 -21.16 7.71
C ILE A 33 -12.56 -20.87 6.22
N VAL A 34 -12.89 -21.91 5.46
CA VAL A 34 -13.43 -21.73 4.13
C VAL A 34 -14.74 -20.97 4.36
N PRO A 35 -14.87 -19.74 3.84
CA PRO A 35 -16.11 -18.99 3.99
C PRO A 35 -17.27 -19.84 3.47
N PRO A 36 -18.42 -19.85 4.17
CA PRO A 36 -19.58 -20.57 3.68
C PRO A 36 -19.93 -20.06 2.27
N VAL A 37 -20.08 -20.98 1.32
CA VAL A 37 -20.52 -20.65 -0.02
C VAL A 37 -21.99 -20.25 0.07
N ILE A 38 -22.25 -18.96 -0.09
CA ILE A 38 -23.60 -18.39 -0.07
C ILE A 38 -24.10 -18.37 -1.52
N PRO A 39 -25.27 -18.97 -1.82
CA PRO A 39 -25.91 -18.86 -3.12
C PRO A 39 -26.11 -17.38 -3.50
N GLU A 40 -25.83 -17.04 -4.76
CA GLU A 40 -25.98 -15.69 -5.32
C GLU A 40 -27.30 -14.96 -4.95
N PRO A 41 -28.50 -15.57 -4.96
CA PRO A 41 -29.73 -14.87 -4.58
C PRO A 41 -29.80 -14.47 -3.10
N LEU A 42 -28.99 -15.09 -2.22
CA LEU A 42 -28.93 -14.76 -0.79
C LEU A 42 -27.80 -13.76 -0.46
N GLN A 43 -26.91 -13.49 -1.42
CA GLN A 43 -25.73 -12.66 -1.22
C GLN A 43 -26.05 -11.20 -0.91
N GLU A 44 -27.24 -10.72 -1.29
CA GLU A 44 -27.69 -9.36 -0.94
C GLU A 44 -28.26 -9.26 0.49
N GLN A 45 -28.64 -10.40 1.09
CA GLN A 45 -29.31 -10.45 2.40
C GLN A 45 -28.37 -10.69 3.58
N ILE A 46 -27.10 -11.01 3.31
CA ILE A 46 -26.11 -11.24 4.35
C ILE A 46 -25.70 -9.94 5.05
N GLN A 47 -25.43 -10.02 6.35
CA GLN A 47 -25.09 -8.86 7.18
C GLN A 47 -23.92 -8.03 6.61
N THR A 48 -22.91 -8.71 6.06
CA THR A 48 -21.73 -8.07 5.47
C THR A 48 -22.06 -7.22 4.25
N ASN A 49 -23.20 -7.46 3.59
CA ASN A 49 -23.66 -6.64 2.47
C ASN A 49 -24.12 -5.23 2.92
N PHE A 50 -24.46 -5.08 4.20
CA PHE A 50 -24.87 -3.81 4.82
C PHE A 50 -23.72 -3.12 5.57
N VAL A 51 -22.50 -3.65 5.47
CA VAL A 51 -21.31 -3.08 6.10
C VAL A 51 -20.46 -2.41 5.04
N VAL A 52 -20.23 -1.09 5.17
CA VAL A 52 -19.29 -0.34 4.33
C VAL A 52 -17.92 -0.33 4.99
N VAL A 53 -16.91 -0.76 4.24
CA VAL A 53 -15.50 -0.70 4.62
C VAL A 53 -14.88 0.55 3.98
N ILE A 54 -14.27 1.39 4.81
CA ILE A 54 -13.61 2.63 4.38
C ILE A 54 -12.13 2.55 4.75
N SER A 55 -11.26 2.61 3.75
CA SER A 55 -9.80 2.60 3.90
C SER A 55 -9.23 3.88 3.26
N PRO A 56 -9.00 4.94 4.05
CA PRO A 56 -8.45 6.18 3.56
C PRO A 56 -6.96 6.05 3.24
N GLY A 57 -6.49 6.82 2.25
CA GLY A 57 -5.08 6.93 1.89
C GLY A 57 -4.75 8.36 1.45
N SER A 58 -3.46 8.71 1.42
CA SER A 58 -3.02 10.08 1.07
C SER A 58 -3.35 10.50 -0.35
N GLN A 59 -3.43 9.55 -1.29
CA GLN A 59 -3.74 9.82 -2.70
C GLN A 59 -5.03 9.15 -3.15
N THR A 60 -5.47 8.12 -2.43
CA THR A 60 -6.50 7.21 -2.91
C THR A 60 -7.35 6.73 -1.75
N LEU A 61 -8.67 6.86 -1.90
CA LEU A 61 -9.68 6.31 -1.01
C LEU A 61 -10.11 4.96 -1.57
N ARG A 62 -10.10 3.93 -0.73
CA ARG A 62 -10.71 2.63 -1.04
C ARG A 62 -11.98 2.49 -0.22
N ILE A 63 -13.11 2.30 -0.88
CA ILE A 63 -14.43 2.20 -0.24
C ILE A 63 -15.27 1.14 -0.94
N GLY A 64 -16.02 0.34 -0.19
CA GLY A 64 -16.91 -0.68 -0.74
C GLY A 64 -17.65 -1.40 0.37
N ARG A 65 -18.59 -2.27 0.01
CA ARG A 65 -19.22 -3.19 0.96
C ARG A 65 -18.21 -4.26 1.37
N ALA A 66 -18.40 -4.85 2.54
CA ALA A 66 -17.57 -5.99 2.99
C ALA A 66 -17.76 -7.24 2.11
N THR A 67 -18.80 -7.28 1.28
CA THR A 67 -19.08 -8.32 0.28
C THR A 67 -18.45 -8.04 -1.08
N ASP A 68 -18.04 -6.80 -1.36
CA ASP A 68 -17.47 -6.46 -2.66
C ASP A 68 -16.12 -7.19 -2.83
N THR A 69 -15.94 -7.83 -3.99
CA THR A 69 -14.67 -8.53 -4.29
C THR A 69 -13.50 -7.56 -4.38
N LEU A 70 -13.74 -6.36 -4.90
CA LEU A 70 -12.78 -5.28 -5.03
C LEU A 70 -13.43 -3.98 -4.57
N PRO A 71 -12.78 -3.18 -3.70
CA PRO A 71 -13.31 -1.88 -3.33
C PRO A 71 -13.22 -0.89 -4.49
N LEU A 72 -14.12 0.09 -4.51
CA LEU A 72 -13.97 1.26 -5.36
C LEU A 72 -12.72 2.03 -4.97
N THR A 73 -11.99 2.50 -5.97
CA THR A 73 -10.73 3.22 -5.81
C THR A 73 -10.90 4.63 -6.39
N VAL A 74 -10.90 5.63 -5.52
CA VAL A 74 -11.22 7.03 -5.88
C VAL A 74 -10.03 7.92 -5.52
N PRO A 75 -9.65 8.89 -6.38
CA PRO A 75 -8.69 9.93 -6.00
C PRO A 75 -9.18 10.65 -4.74
N HIS A 76 -8.36 10.64 -3.68
CA HIS A 76 -8.74 11.23 -2.40
C HIS A 76 -8.43 12.74 -2.39
N VAL A 77 -9.16 13.49 -3.21
CA VAL A 77 -8.95 14.92 -3.44
C VAL A 77 -10.29 15.63 -3.66
N VAL A 78 -10.33 16.93 -3.41
CA VAL A 78 -11.49 17.78 -3.68
C VAL A 78 -11.03 19.06 -4.37
N ALA A 79 -11.76 19.49 -5.40
CA ALA A 79 -11.64 20.81 -5.99
C ALA A 79 -12.81 21.67 -5.51
N ARG A 80 -12.53 22.87 -4.99
CA ARG A 80 -13.57 23.80 -4.49
C ARG A 80 -13.58 25.07 -5.31
N ARG A 81 -14.78 25.57 -5.64
CA ARG A 81 -14.95 26.82 -6.38
C ARG A 81 -14.57 28.02 -5.51
N HIS A 82 -13.93 29.03 -6.11
CA HIS A 82 -13.74 30.32 -5.47
C HIS A 82 -15.10 31.01 -5.23
N LYS A 83 -15.25 31.64 -4.07
CA LYS A 83 -16.44 32.42 -3.68
C LYS A 83 -16.42 33.83 -4.25
N GLN A 84 -15.23 34.37 -4.54
CA GLN A 84 -15.04 35.73 -5.04
C GLN A 84 -14.08 35.76 -6.23
N PRO A 85 -14.31 36.64 -7.22
CA PRO A 85 -13.33 36.91 -8.26
C PRO A 85 -12.00 37.39 -7.68
N GLY A 86 -10.87 36.94 -8.24
CA GLY A 86 -9.54 37.38 -7.82
C GLY A 86 -8.98 36.69 -6.57
N GLN A 87 -9.68 35.71 -5.99
CA GLN A 87 -9.08 34.87 -4.94
C GLN A 87 -7.85 34.12 -5.44
N THR A 88 -6.82 34.06 -4.59
CA THR A 88 -5.59 33.29 -4.86
C THR A 88 -5.91 31.81 -5.01
N CYS A 89 -5.42 31.19 -6.08
CA CYS A 89 -5.53 29.74 -6.26
C CYS A 89 -4.68 29.02 -5.21
N TYR A 90 -5.30 28.10 -4.48
CA TYR A 90 -4.62 27.20 -3.56
C TYR A 90 -4.55 25.81 -4.18
N GLU A 91 -3.35 25.25 -4.25
CA GLU A 91 -3.09 23.89 -4.70
C GLU A 91 -2.30 23.14 -3.62
N ASP A 92 -2.81 21.99 -3.19
CA ASP A 92 -2.09 21.12 -2.26
C ASP A 92 -0.81 20.60 -2.89
N VAL A 93 0.24 20.50 -2.08
CA VAL A 93 1.53 20.00 -2.54
C VAL A 93 1.48 18.48 -2.70
N TRP A 94 1.77 17.96 -3.91
CA TRP A 94 1.71 16.52 -4.18
C TRP A 94 3.09 15.84 -4.23
N LEU A 95 3.94 16.22 -5.20
CA LEU A 95 5.28 15.63 -5.37
C LEU A 95 6.39 16.45 -4.71
N ILE A 96 6.12 17.74 -4.50
CA ILE A 96 7.03 18.65 -3.84
C ILE A 96 6.79 18.53 -2.33
N ARG A 97 7.80 18.83 -1.52
CA ARG A 97 7.66 18.94 -0.08
C ARG A 97 8.61 19.97 0.47
N GLU A 98 8.34 20.42 1.69
CA GLU A 98 9.27 21.30 2.39
C GLU A 98 10.64 20.63 2.54
N GLY A 99 11.71 21.44 2.46
CA GLY A 99 13.08 20.97 2.65
C GLY A 99 13.78 20.42 1.41
N LEU A 100 13.13 20.38 0.24
CA LEU A 100 13.77 19.89 -1.00
C LEU A 100 14.85 20.83 -1.57
N ASN A 101 14.80 22.12 -1.23
CA ASN A 101 15.64 23.18 -1.80
C ASN A 101 16.39 23.99 -0.72
N ARG A 102 16.82 23.33 0.36
CA ARG A 102 17.76 23.93 1.33
C ARG A 102 19.16 24.02 0.71
N PRO A 103 20.06 24.89 1.20
CA PRO A 103 21.42 25.00 0.67
C PRO A 103 22.16 23.65 0.62
N GLU A 104 21.90 22.77 1.58
CA GLU A 104 22.55 21.45 1.70
C GLU A 104 21.87 20.36 0.85
N SER A 105 20.66 20.62 0.30
CA SER A 105 19.85 19.61 -0.39
C SER A 105 20.54 19.03 -1.62
N GLY A 106 21.36 19.83 -2.32
CA GLY A 106 22.13 19.38 -3.49
C GLY A 106 23.18 18.34 -3.11
N GLU A 107 23.98 18.64 -2.10
CA GLU A 107 25.03 17.74 -1.61
C GLU A 107 24.43 16.46 -1.00
N GLN A 108 23.39 16.59 -0.18
CA GLN A 108 22.70 15.44 0.40
C GLN A 108 22.17 14.49 -0.67
N ARG A 109 21.56 15.03 -1.74
CA ARG A 109 21.06 14.25 -2.87
C ARG A 109 22.19 13.53 -3.61
N GLN A 110 23.31 14.21 -3.84
CA GLN A 110 24.46 13.62 -4.51
C GLN A 110 25.10 12.51 -3.68
N ASN A 111 25.23 12.70 -2.36
CA ASN A 111 25.78 11.69 -1.46
C ASN A 111 24.86 10.47 -1.35
N GLY A 112 23.55 10.68 -1.24
CA GLY A 112 22.56 9.59 -1.29
C GLY A 112 22.63 8.80 -2.59
N LEU A 113 22.77 9.48 -3.73
CA LEU A 113 22.92 8.83 -5.03
C LEU A 113 24.18 7.95 -5.10
N LYS A 114 25.32 8.44 -4.61
CA LYS A 114 26.57 7.66 -4.53
C LYS A 114 26.41 6.38 -3.69
N MET A 115 25.70 6.48 -2.55
CA MET A 115 25.43 5.30 -1.71
C MET A 115 24.56 4.27 -2.44
N VAL A 116 23.55 4.72 -3.20
CA VAL A 116 22.71 3.85 -4.03
C VAL A 116 23.54 3.17 -5.12
N ASP A 117 24.41 3.91 -5.81
CA ASP A 117 25.29 3.36 -6.84
C ASP A 117 26.25 2.31 -6.26
N GLN A 118 26.80 2.56 -5.07
CA GLN A 118 27.62 1.59 -4.35
C GLN A 118 26.83 0.31 -4.01
N ALA A 119 25.59 0.46 -3.51
CA ALA A 119 24.72 -0.66 -3.21
C ALA A 119 24.41 -1.49 -4.47
N ILE A 120 24.06 -0.83 -5.58
CA ILE A 120 23.81 -1.49 -6.87
C ILE A 120 25.05 -2.25 -7.35
N TRP A 121 26.23 -1.62 -7.31
CA TRP A 121 27.48 -2.21 -7.81
C TRP A 121 27.98 -3.39 -6.96
N SER A 122 27.67 -3.40 -5.66
CA SER A 122 28.04 -4.48 -4.75
C SER A 122 27.25 -5.77 -5.00
N LYS A 123 26.03 -5.66 -5.52
CA LYS A 123 25.17 -6.80 -5.82
C LYS A 123 25.45 -7.34 -7.23
N LYS A 124 25.89 -8.59 -7.31
CA LYS A 124 26.07 -9.30 -8.58
C LYS A 124 24.72 -9.58 -9.25
N MET A 125 24.74 -9.62 -10.58
CA MET A 125 23.62 -10.08 -11.38
C MET A 125 23.42 -11.59 -11.21
N SER A 126 22.29 -12.13 -11.69
CA SER A 126 22.00 -13.57 -11.68
C SER A 126 23.06 -14.40 -12.41
N SER A 127 23.75 -13.82 -13.39
CA SER A 127 24.89 -14.44 -14.09
C SER A 127 26.19 -14.47 -13.26
N GLY A 128 26.21 -13.90 -12.05
CA GLY A 128 27.40 -13.78 -11.21
C GLY A 128 28.34 -12.61 -11.58
N ALA A 129 28.11 -11.93 -12.70
CA ALA A 129 28.86 -10.75 -13.12
C ALA A 129 28.39 -9.47 -12.42
N ARG A 130 29.24 -8.43 -12.41
CA ARG A 130 28.85 -7.09 -11.94
C ARG A 130 28.07 -6.34 -13.03
N ARG A 131 27.14 -5.48 -12.62
CA ARG A 131 26.35 -4.64 -13.53
C ARG A 131 27.22 -3.51 -14.10
N THR A 132 27.34 -3.45 -15.43
CA THR A 132 28.01 -2.32 -16.10
C THR A 132 27.16 -1.05 -16.00
N PRO A 133 27.70 0.09 -15.51
CA PRO A 133 26.97 1.35 -15.47
C PRO A 133 26.80 1.93 -16.88
N VAL A 134 25.73 2.72 -17.06
CA VAL A 134 25.45 3.44 -18.30
C VAL A 134 25.45 4.95 -18.04
N SER A 135 25.87 5.75 -19.01
CA SER A 135 26.00 7.20 -18.83
C SER A 135 24.67 7.92 -19.08
N ALA A 136 24.23 8.71 -18.11
CA ALA A 136 23.07 9.60 -18.26
C ALA A 136 23.29 10.64 -19.37
N GLU A 137 24.54 11.07 -19.61
CA GLU A 137 24.86 12.04 -20.65
C GLU A 137 24.65 11.47 -22.06
N GLN A 138 25.07 10.22 -22.27
CA GLN A 138 24.82 9.51 -23.54
C GLN A 138 23.32 9.43 -23.84
N ALA A 139 22.51 9.07 -22.83
CA ALA A 139 21.05 9.06 -22.96
C ALA A 139 20.48 10.46 -23.24
N ARG A 140 20.99 11.50 -22.56
CA ARG A 140 20.55 12.89 -22.75
C ARG A 140 20.76 13.37 -24.20
N VAL A 141 21.92 13.09 -24.78
CA VAL A 141 22.25 13.47 -26.16
C VAL A 141 21.26 12.86 -27.14
N TYR A 142 20.97 11.57 -26.99
CA TYR A 142 19.98 10.88 -27.81
C TYR A 142 18.56 11.42 -27.60
N ASN A 143 18.12 11.53 -26.33
CA ASN A 143 16.76 11.95 -25.99
C ASN A 143 16.40 13.35 -26.53
N ARG A 144 17.38 14.26 -26.64
CA ARG A 144 17.16 15.62 -27.21
C ARG A 144 16.83 15.60 -28.71
N GLN A 145 17.20 14.55 -29.41
CA GLN A 145 16.94 14.40 -30.85
C GLN A 145 15.54 13.85 -31.12
N VAL A 146 14.96 13.14 -30.16
CA VAL A 146 13.63 12.55 -30.28
C VAL A 146 12.56 13.65 -30.31
N ARG A 147 11.56 13.50 -31.19
CA ARG A 147 10.36 14.34 -31.25
C ARG A 147 9.15 13.50 -30.88
N PRO A 148 8.16 14.06 -30.17
CA PRO A 148 6.95 13.33 -29.84
C PRO A 148 6.18 12.99 -31.13
N ALA A 149 5.71 11.75 -31.23
CA ALA A 149 4.78 11.35 -32.27
C ALA A 149 3.35 11.66 -31.82
N VAL A 150 2.54 12.26 -32.70
CA VAL A 150 1.12 12.47 -32.46
C VAL A 150 0.38 11.17 -32.79
N LEU A 151 -0.21 10.53 -31.79
CA LEU A 151 -0.99 9.29 -31.97
C LEU A 151 -2.40 9.57 -32.47
N ASP A 152 -3.04 10.58 -31.88
CA ASP A 152 -4.39 11.02 -32.23
C ASP A 152 -4.42 12.55 -32.35
N PRO A 153 -5.18 13.12 -33.30
CA PRO A 153 -5.39 14.57 -33.39
C PRO A 153 -6.10 15.17 -32.17
N ASN A 154 -6.79 14.34 -31.38
CA ASN A 154 -7.52 14.75 -30.19
C ASN A 154 -7.31 13.71 -29.09
N SER A 155 -6.88 14.15 -27.92
CA SER A 155 -6.60 13.28 -26.78
C SER A 155 -7.87 12.62 -26.20
N ARG A 156 -9.06 13.19 -26.49
CA ARG A 156 -10.39 12.81 -25.99
C ARG A 156 -10.64 13.12 -24.52
N GLN A 157 -9.64 13.54 -23.75
CA GLN A 157 -9.83 14.09 -22.41
C GLN A 157 -10.36 15.52 -22.51
N LYS A 158 -11.29 15.84 -21.62
CA LYS A 158 -11.90 17.16 -21.50
C LYS A 158 -11.88 17.55 -20.03
N TRP A 159 -11.77 18.84 -19.76
CA TRP A 159 -11.96 19.36 -18.41
C TRP A 159 -13.37 19.08 -17.90
N THR A 160 -13.50 18.90 -16.60
CA THR A 160 -14.80 18.72 -15.94
C THR A 160 -15.69 19.94 -16.20
N ASN A 161 -16.91 19.71 -16.70
CA ASN A 161 -17.89 20.78 -16.90
C ASN A 161 -18.48 21.20 -15.54
N THR A 162 -18.33 22.49 -15.20
CA THR A 162 -18.75 23.07 -13.91
C THR A 162 -20.02 23.92 -13.99
N VAL A 163 -20.72 23.98 -15.14
CA VAL A 163 -21.86 24.87 -15.36
C VAL A 163 -23.09 24.53 -14.49
N HIS A 164 -23.23 23.27 -14.05
CA HIS A 164 -24.43 22.77 -13.35
C HIS A 164 -24.16 22.08 -12.00
N GLN A 165 -23.00 22.29 -11.37
CA GLN A 165 -22.69 21.63 -10.08
C GLN A 165 -22.86 22.60 -8.90
N PRO A 166 -23.43 22.15 -7.76
CA PRO A 166 -23.65 22.97 -6.57
C PRO A 166 -22.33 23.46 -5.95
N GLU A 167 -22.40 24.61 -5.27
CA GLU A 167 -21.26 25.30 -4.63
C GLU A 167 -20.58 24.52 -3.49
#